data_AF-A0AAV4H177-F1
#
_entry.id   AF-A0AAV4H177-F1
#
_cell.length_a   1.000
_cell.length_b   1.000
_cell.length_c   1.000
_cell.angle_alpha   90.00
_cell.angle_beta   90.00
_cell.angle_gamma   90.00
#
_symmetry.space_group_name_H-M   'P 1'
#
loop_
_entity.id
_entity.type
_entity.pdbx_description
1 polymer ?
#
loop_
_entity_poly.entity_id
_entity_poly.type
_entity_poly.pdbx_seq_one_letter_code
_entity_poly.pdbx_strand_id
1 'polypeptide(L)'
;MSQHLPTGEFRWVEDCNQIASEIADHPPDAAEGFILEVDLEYPQELHETHNTYPLAPERLVVQRQWMSEYQRNLQGARPPAEVEKLVPNLRNKKRYVVHYRNLQLYLSLGMKLKKVHRALCFEQSPWMEPYIRMNTELRKQAASDFEKDLYKLMNNSVFGKTMENLRKRVNVKLVRSHEEDKLRRLIASPSFARANIFDDGLAALHMHKSRLTLNRPIYVGMSILDLSKHL
;
A
#
# COMPACT_ATOMS: atom_id res chain seq x y z
N MET A 1 -2.50 -14.31 -0.81
CA MET A 1 -2.10 -14.46 0.61
C MET A 1 -1.60 -15.87 0.95
N SER A 2 -1.83 -16.89 0.12
CA SER A 2 -1.24 -18.24 0.33
C SER A 2 0.19 -18.39 -0.22
N GLN A 3 0.76 -17.33 -0.78
CA GLN A 3 2.13 -17.31 -1.29
C GLN A 3 3.11 -17.04 -0.14
N HIS A 4 4.41 -17.18 -0.41
CA HIS A 4 5.45 -16.80 0.55
C HIS A 4 5.33 -15.30 0.86
N LEU A 5 5.28 -14.98 2.16
CA LEU A 5 5.16 -13.62 2.67
C LEU A 5 6.28 -13.35 3.67
N PRO A 6 6.76 -12.10 3.79
CA PRO A 6 7.84 -11.78 4.71
C PRO A 6 7.46 -12.13 6.15
N THR A 7 8.41 -12.73 6.88
CA THR A 7 8.29 -13.06 8.30
C THR A 7 9.08 -12.10 9.17
N GLY A 8 10.35 -11.83 8.82
CA GLY A 8 11.28 -11.05 9.63
C GLY A 8 12.71 -10.99 9.09
N GLU A 9 13.67 -10.77 9.98
CA GLU A 9 15.11 -10.75 9.70
C GLU A 9 15.53 -9.81 8.55
N PHE A 10 14.97 -8.59 8.57
CA PHE A 10 15.23 -7.58 7.56
C PHE A 10 16.67 -7.10 7.61
N ARG A 11 17.38 -7.22 6.49
CA ARG A 11 18.77 -6.77 6.34
C ARG A 11 19.00 -6.13 4.98
N TRP A 12 19.84 -5.09 4.98
CA TRP A 12 20.27 -4.47 3.73
C TRP A 12 21.26 -5.39 3.02
N VAL A 13 21.11 -5.51 1.71
CA VAL A 13 22.09 -6.23 0.89
C VAL A 13 23.28 -5.33 0.59
N GLU A 14 24.49 -5.85 0.77
CA GLU A 14 25.74 -5.10 0.52
C GLU A 14 26.03 -4.95 -0.98
N ASP A 15 25.94 -6.05 -1.75
CA ASP A 15 26.17 -6.04 -3.20
C ASP A 15 24.85 -6.03 -3.99
N CYS A 16 24.40 -4.84 -4.36
CA CYS A 16 23.20 -4.68 -5.20
C CYS A 16 23.42 -5.08 -6.67
N ASN A 17 24.67 -5.17 -7.15
CA ASN A 17 24.94 -5.59 -8.52
C ASN A 17 24.74 -7.10 -8.67
N GLN A 18 25.17 -7.88 -7.67
CA GLN A 18 24.92 -9.31 -7.62
C GLN A 18 23.41 -9.61 -7.64
N ILE A 19 22.63 -8.91 -6.82
CA ILE A 19 21.17 -9.05 -6.81
C ILE A 19 20.58 -8.71 -8.19
N ALA A 20 21.08 -7.67 -8.86
CA ALA A 20 20.57 -7.30 -10.18
C ALA A 20 20.70 -8.42 -11.22
N SER A 21 21.76 -9.25 -11.14
CA SER A 21 21.95 -10.39 -12.04
C SER A 21 21.14 -11.63 -11.66
N GLU A 22 20.87 -11.85 -10.38
CA GLU A 22 20.23 -13.09 -9.90
C GLU A 22 18.70 -12.96 -9.75
N ILE A 23 18.17 -11.73 -9.60
CA ILE A 23 16.77 -11.51 -9.24
C ILE A 23 15.77 -12.01 -10.28
N ALA A 24 16.17 -12.12 -11.55
CA ALA A 24 15.31 -12.62 -12.62
C ALA A 24 14.94 -14.09 -12.40
N ASP A 25 15.88 -14.89 -11.91
CA ASP A 25 15.76 -16.34 -11.73
C ASP A 25 15.50 -16.76 -10.28
N HIS A 26 15.42 -15.79 -9.35
CA HIS A 26 15.20 -16.05 -7.92
C HIS A 26 13.86 -16.79 -7.66
N PRO A 27 13.85 -17.94 -6.99
CA PRO A 27 12.65 -18.76 -6.89
C PRO A 27 11.57 -18.15 -5.98
N PRO A 28 10.27 -18.42 -6.27
CA PRO A 28 9.14 -17.96 -5.44
C PRO A 28 9.14 -18.50 -4.01
N ASP A 29 9.67 -19.69 -3.83
CA ASP A 29 9.64 -20.50 -2.62
C ASP A 29 11.01 -20.54 -1.91
N ALA A 30 11.94 -19.67 -2.31
CA ALA A 30 13.15 -19.43 -1.53
C ALA A 30 12.79 -18.98 -0.11
N ALA A 31 13.64 -19.39 0.84
CA ALA A 31 13.55 -18.96 2.24
C ALA A 31 13.71 -17.43 2.39
N GLU A 32 14.38 -16.78 1.43
CA GLU A 32 14.61 -15.34 1.43
C GLU A 32 13.92 -14.66 0.25
N GLY A 33 13.44 -13.45 0.47
CA GLY A 33 12.85 -12.58 -0.55
C GLY A 33 13.44 -11.17 -0.48
N PHE A 34 13.13 -10.37 -1.50
CA PHE A 34 13.68 -9.02 -1.64
C PHE A 34 12.62 -7.96 -1.95
N ILE A 35 12.82 -6.77 -1.37
CA ILE A 35 12.19 -5.52 -1.80
C ILE A 35 13.31 -4.63 -2.34
N LEU A 36 13.16 -4.16 -3.57
CA LEU A 36 14.21 -3.43 -4.29
C LEU A 36 13.76 -2.00 -4.62
N GLU A 37 14.68 -1.04 -4.51
CA GLU A 37 14.54 0.29 -5.12
C GLU A 37 15.31 0.29 -6.44
N VAL A 38 14.60 0.39 -7.57
CA VAL A 38 15.16 0.18 -8.90
C VAL A 38 14.86 1.31 -9.88
N ASP A 39 15.73 1.47 -10.87
CA ASP A 39 15.41 2.20 -12.10
C ASP A 39 14.97 1.20 -13.17
N LEU A 40 13.83 1.45 -13.80
CA LEU A 40 13.30 0.63 -14.89
C LEU A 40 13.16 1.49 -16.14
N GLU A 41 13.62 0.98 -17.26
CA GLU A 41 13.29 1.52 -18.57
C GLU A 41 12.00 0.87 -19.08
N TYR A 42 11.16 1.70 -19.67
CA TYR A 42 9.95 1.32 -20.37
C TYR A 42 10.21 1.47 -21.88
N PRO A 43 10.53 0.38 -22.59
CA PRO A 43 10.87 0.47 -24.00
C PRO A 43 9.68 0.95 -24.85
N GLN A 44 9.97 1.77 -25.86
CA GLN A 44 8.94 2.40 -26.69
C GLN A 44 8.14 1.36 -27.49
N GLU A 45 8.78 0.25 -27.86
CA GLU A 45 8.16 -0.89 -28.52
C GLU A 45 7.00 -1.53 -27.73
N LEU A 46 6.95 -1.33 -26.40
CA LEU A 46 5.88 -1.83 -25.54
C LEU A 46 4.70 -0.85 -25.40
N HIS A 47 4.81 0.37 -25.93
CA HIS A 47 3.81 1.40 -25.66
C HIS A 47 2.44 1.05 -26.25
N GLU A 48 2.40 0.47 -27.45
CA GLU A 48 1.15 0.06 -28.08
C GLU A 48 0.50 -1.10 -27.33
N THR A 49 1.29 -2.13 -26.99
CA THR A 49 0.79 -3.34 -26.32
C THR A 49 0.37 -3.07 -24.89
N HIS A 50 1.04 -2.16 -24.18
CA HIS A 50 0.77 -1.86 -22.77
C HIS A 50 -0.08 -0.61 -22.54
N ASN A 51 -0.58 0.04 -23.60
CA ASN A 51 -1.36 1.28 -23.46
C ASN A 51 -2.58 1.13 -22.54
N THR A 52 -3.21 -0.05 -22.55
CA THR A 52 -4.39 -0.34 -21.72
C THR A 52 -4.03 -0.58 -20.25
N TYR A 53 -2.91 -1.27 -20.00
CA TYR A 53 -2.47 -1.64 -18.65
C TYR A 53 -0.98 -1.33 -18.43
N PRO A 54 -0.59 -0.05 -18.32
CA PRO A 54 0.79 0.30 -18.04
C PRO A 54 1.27 -0.27 -16.70
N LEU A 55 2.41 -0.96 -16.75
CA LEU A 55 3.12 -1.51 -15.60
C LEU A 55 3.70 -0.40 -14.69
N ALA A 56 3.96 -0.77 -13.44
CA ALA A 56 4.59 0.09 -12.42
C ALA A 56 3.95 1.49 -12.31
N PRO A 57 2.66 1.57 -11.89
CA PRO A 57 1.98 2.85 -11.70
C PRO A 57 2.64 3.65 -10.57
N GLU A 58 2.70 4.97 -10.72
CA GLU A 58 3.40 5.86 -9.78
C GLU A 58 2.43 6.86 -9.16
N ARG A 59 2.72 7.29 -7.94
CA ARG A 59 2.00 8.41 -7.31
C ARG A 59 2.56 9.72 -7.84
N LEU A 60 1.75 10.46 -8.59
CA LEU A 60 2.15 11.72 -9.21
C LEU A 60 1.00 12.71 -9.33
N VAL A 61 1.36 14.00 -9.38
CA VAL A 61 0.43 15.09 -9.70
C VAL A 61 0.40 15.26 -11.21
N VAL A 62 -0.78 15.17 -11.81
CA VAL A 62 -0.94 15.29 -13.27
C VAL A 62 -0.76 16.75 -13.69
N GLN A 63 0.32 17.02 -14.42
CA GLN A 63 0.60 18.35 -14.95
C GLN A 63 -0.30 18.68 -16.15
N ARG A 64 -0.68 19.96 -16.30
CA ARG A 64 -1.52 20.44 -17.41
C ARG A 64 -0.94 20.10 -18.78
N GLN A 65 0.40 20.10 -18.91
CA GLN A 65 1.09 19.74 -20.16
C GLN A 65 0.91 18.28 -20.58
N TRP A 66 0.53 17.38 -19.68
CA TRP A 66 0.29 15.97 -19.99
C TRP A 66 -1.16 15.70 -20.40
N MET A 67 -2.04 16.68 -20.22
CA MET A 67 -3.46 16.52 -20.54
C MET A 67 -3.68 16.57 -22.05
N SER A 68 -4.62 15.76 -22.54
CA SER A 68 -5.07 15.86 -23.93
C SER A 68 -5.79 17.19 -24.16
N GLU A 69 -5.94 17.59 -25.43
CA GLU A 69 -6.70 18.79 -25.79
C GLU A 69 -8.15 18.72 -25.27
N TYR A 70 -8.78 17.55 -25.41
CA TYR A 70 -10.10 17.28 -24.84
C TYR A 70 -10.17 17.53 -23.32
N GLN A 71 -9.19 17.01 -22.56
CA GLN A 71 -9.12 17.21 -21.11
C GLN A 71 -8.90 18.69 -20.75
N ARG A 72 -8.06 19.41 -21.52
CA ARG A 72 -7.85 20.85 -21.34
C ARG A 72 -9.11 21.65 -21.62
N ASN A 73 -9.88 21.29 -22.64
CA ASN A 73 -11.14 21.93 -23.00
C ASN A 73 -12.20 21.71 -21.90
N LEU A 74 -12.29 20.50 -21.34
CA LEU A 74 -13.17 20.21 -20.19
C LEU A 74 -12.78 20.98 -18.92
N GLN A 75 -11.49 21.17 -18.69
CA GLN A 75 -10.99 21.92 -17.54
C GLN A 75 -11.19 23.44 -17.70
N GLY A 76 -11.11 23.95 -18.93
CA GLY A 76 -11.20 25.38 -19.24
C GLY A 76 -10.11 26.21 -18.56
N ALA A 77 -10.51 27.31 -17.94
CA ALA A 77 -9.62 28.23 -17.24
C ALA A 77 -9.24 27.77 -15.81
N ARG A 78 -9.82 26.67 -15.30
CA ARG A 78 -9.54 26.22 -13.93
C ARG A 78 -8.12 25.65 -13.82
N PRO A 79 -7.41 25.91 -12.71
CA PRO A 79 -6.12 25.26 -12.47
C PRO A 79 -6.31 23.75 -12.27
N PRO A 80 -5.32 22.91 -12.65
CA PRO A 80 -5.32 21.50 -12.31
C PRO A 80 -5.26 21.30 -10.80
N ALA A 81 -5.98 20.29 -10.32
CA ALA A 81 -5.92 19.90 -8.92
C ALA A 81 -4.52 19.38 -8.59
N GLU A 82 -3.89 19.96 -7.57
CA GLU A 82 -2.58 19.56 -7.07
C GLU A 82 -2.69 18.34 -6.13
N VAL A 83 -3.39 17.31 -6.60
CA VAL A 83 -3.63 16.09 -5.84
C VAL A 83 -2.82 14.97 -6.46
N GLU A 84 -2.00 14.31 -5.64
CA GLU A 84 -1.33 13.09 -6.04
C GLU A 84 -2.35 11.98 -6.34
N LYS A 85 -2.22 11.36 -7.51
CA LYS A 85 -3.00 10.20 -7.91
C LYS A 85 -2.04 9.05 -8.23
N LEU A 86 -2.53 7.83 -8.08
CA LEU A 86 -1.86 6.67 -8.65
C LEU A 86 -2.12 6.68 -10.16
N VAL A 87 -1.09 6.90 -10.96
CA VAL A 87 -1.21 7.10 -12.40
C VAL A 87 -0.43 6.02 -13.16
N PRO A 88 -1.13 5.14 -13.91
CA PRO A 88 -0.47 4.27 -14.86
C PRO A 88 0.11 5.12 -15.99
N ASN A 89 1.39 4.90 -16.31
CA ASN A 89 2.07 5.65 -17.35
C ASN A 89 3.21 4.81 -17.94
N LEU A 90 3.52 5.05 -19.22
CA LEU A 90 4.53 4.32 -19.99
C LEU A 90 5.92 4.98 -19.92
N ARG A 91 6.21 5.77 -18.87
CA ARG A 91 7.51 6.43 -18.72
C ARG A 91 8.49 5.52 -18.00
N ASN A 92 9.78 5.81 -18.17
CA ASN A 92 10.83 5.21 -17.34
C ASN A 92 10.56 5.48 -15.85
N LYS A 93 10.84 4.47 -15.03
CA LYS A 93 10.66 4.52 -13.58
C LYS A 93 12.00 4.81 -12.93
N LYS A 94 12.00 5.72 -11.96
CA LYS A 94 13.20 6.08 -11.19
C LYS A 94 12.96 5.81 -9.73
N ARG A 95 13.91 5.11 -9.08
CA ARG A 95 13.84 4.76 -7.66
C ARG A 95 12.50 4.13 -7.26
N TYR A 96 11.98 3.25 -8.13
CA TYR A 96 10.73 2.56 -7.92
C TYR A 96 10.91 1.44 -6.90
N VAL A 97 10.09 1.42 -5.86
CA VAL A 97 10.14 0.38 -4.81
C VAL A 97 9.20 -0.75 -5.17
N VAL A 98 9.71 -1.97 -5.24
CA VAL A 98 8.96 -3.13 -5.75
C VAL A 98 9.37 -4.42 -5.06
N HIS A 99 8.40 -5.32 -4.87
CA HIS A 99 8.68 -6.70 -4.45
C HIS A 99 9.33 -7.50 -5.59
N TYR A 100 10.31 -8.36 -5.29
CA TYR A 100 11.08 -9.07 -6.33
C TYR A 100 10.22 -9.83 -7.34
N ARG A 101 9.17 -10.55 -6.88
CA ARG A 101 8.22 -11.27 -7.75
C ARG A 101 7.52 -10.37 -8.76
N ASN A 102 7.20 -9.15 -8.35
CA ASN A 102 6.52 -8.18 -9.20
C ASN A 102 7.54 -7.49 -10.14
N LEU A 103 8.79 -7.34 -9.71
CA LEU A 103 9.90 -6.99 -10.60
C LEU A 103 10.11 -8.05 -11.69
N GLN A 104 10.17 -9.33 -11.33
CA GLN A 104 10.29 -10.45 -12.29
C GLN A 104 9.18 -10.40 -13.34
N LEU A 105 7.94 -10.14 -12.93
CA LEU A 105 6.82 -9.93 -13.85
C LEU A 105 7.06 -8.74 -14.80
N TYR A 106 7.57 -7.63 -14.30
CA TYR A 106 7.86 -6.47 -15.17
C TYR A 106 8.96 -6.78 -16.20
N LEU A 107 9.98 -7.54 -15.80
CA LEU A 107 11.05 -7.97 -16.69
C LEU A 107 10.55 -8.97 -17.74
N SER A 108 9.70 -9.93 -17.35
CA SER A 108 9.12 -10.90 -18.29
C SER A 108 8.18 -10.25 -19.29
N LEU A 109 7.54 -9.14 -18.92
CA LEU A 109 6.73 -8.30 -19.81
C LEU A 109 7.57 -7.29 -20.62
N GLY A 110 8.90 -7.34 -20.54
CA GLY A 110 9.81 -6.60 -21.41
C GLY A 110 10.35 -5.28 -20.84
N MET A 111 9.99 -4.88 -19.62
CA MET A 111 10.68 -3.75 -18.97
C MET A 111 12.16 -4.10 -18.74
N LYS A 112 13.03 -3.09 -18.79
CA LYS A 112 14.48 -3.31 -18.66
C LYS A 112 14.98 -2.77 -17.33
N LEU A 113 15.58 -3.62 -16.50
CA LEU A 113 16.25 -3.19 -15.27
C LEU A 113 17.49 -2.38 -15.62
N LYS A 114 17.56 -1.13 -15.14
CA LYS A 114 18.71 -0.25 -15.38
C LYS A 114 19.67 -0.21 -14.20
N LYS A 115 19.13 -0.18 -12.98
CA LYS A 115 19.92 -0.06 -11.76
C LYS A 115 19.14 -0.54 -10.56
N VAL A 116 19.81 -1.23 -9.64
CA VAL A 116 19.34 -1.45 -8.27
C VAL A 116 20.07 -0.44 -7.38
N HIS A 117 19.33 0.43 -6.69
CA HIS A 117 19.91 1.43 -5.77
C HIS A 117 20.14 0.86 -4.38
N ARG A 118 19.18 0.06 -3.90
CA ARG A 118 19.27 -0.70 -2.65
C ARG A 118 18.31 -1.87 -2.69
N ALA A 119 18.65 -2.94 -1.99
CA ALA A 119 17.79 -4.10 -1.80
C ALA A 119 17.70 -4.42 -0.30
N LEU A 120 16.47 -4.69 0.15
CA LEU A 120 16.15 -5.17 1.48
C LEU A 120 15.81 -6.66 1.38
N CYS A 121 16.64 -7.49 2.00
CA CYS A 121 16.42 -8.93 2.14
C CYS A 121 15.55 -9.20 3.39
N PHE A 122 14.73 -10.25 3.33
CA PHE A 122 13.92 -10.74 4.44
C PHE A 122 13.71 -12.25 4.34
N GLU A 123 13.46 -12.90 5.47
CA GLU A 123 12.95 -14.26 5.47
C GLU A 123 11.47 -14.27 5.06
N GLN A 124 11.04 -15.32 4.36
CA GLN A 124 9.67 -15.50 3.92
C GLN A 124 9.21 -16.95 4.00
N SER A 125 7.92 -17.14 4.25
CA SER A 125 7.29 -18.47 4.27
C SER A 125 5.80 -18.33 3.94
N PRO A 126 5.09 -19.41 3.57
CA PRO A 126 3.66 -19.36 3.31
C PRO A 126 2.85 -19.42 4.63
N TRP A 127 3.28 -18.67 5.66
CA TRP A 127 2.72 -18.75 7.02
C TRP A 127 1.22 -18.39 7.10
N MET A 128 0.69 -17.63 6.14
CA MET A 128 -0.73 -17.32 6.04
C MET A 128 -1.56 -18.41 5.36
N GLU A 129 -0.93 -19.31 4.60
CA GLU A 129 -1.63 -20.31 3.78
C GLU A 129 -2.59 -21.18 4.61
N PRO A 130 -2.21 -21.74 5.77
CA PRO A 130 -3.12 -22.60 6.55
C PRO A 130 -4.42 -21.87 6.93
N TYR A 131 -4.30 -20.59 7.34
CA TYR A 131 -5.44 -19.75 7.69
C TYR A 131 -6.34 -19.45 6.49
N ILE A 132 -5.75 -19.07 5.35
CA ILE A 132 -6.51 -18.78 4.12
C ILE A 132 -7.21 -20.03 3.59
N ARG A 133 -6.54 -21.18 3.63
CA ARG A 133 -7.08 -22.47 3.21
C ARG A 133 -8.26 -22.89 4.09
N MET A 134 -8.12 -22.77 5.42
CA MET A 134 -9.19 -23.02 6.37
C MET A 134 -10.43 -22.16 6.08
N ASN A 135 -10.27 -20.84 5.97
CA ASN A 135 -11.40 -19.94 5.68
C ASN A 135 -12.03 -20.20 4.31
N THR A 136 -11.24 -20.61 3.32
CA THR A 136 -11.75 -20.96 1.98
C THR A 136 -12.59 -22.22 2.05
N GLU A 137 -12.20 -23.20 2.86
CA GLU A 137 -12.95 -24.45 3.02
C GLU A 137 -14.25 -24.22 3.80
N LEU A 138 -14.18 -23.48 4.91
CA LEU A 138 -15.38 -23.08 5.67
C LEU A 138 -16.36 -22.27 4.80
N ARG A 139 -15.83 -21.40 3.92
CA ARG A 139 -16.66 -20.65 2.96
C ARG A 139 -17.35 -21.52 1.93
N LYS A 140 -16.74 -22.63 1.49
CA LYS A 140 -17.36 -23.58 0.56
C LYS A 140 -18.49 -24.37 1.23
N GLN A 141 -18.33 -24.69 2.51
CA GLN A 141 -19.29 -25.46 3.29
C GLN A 141 -20.45 -24.61 3.83
N ALA A 142 -20.28 -23.28 3.85
CA ALA A 142 -21.30 -22.34 4.30
C ALA A 142 -22.62 -22.49 3.54
N ALA A 143 -23.70 -22.69 4.30
CA ALA A 143 -25.06 -22.85 3.76
C ALA A 143 -25.73 -21.50 3.48
N SER A 144 -25.33 -20.46 4.20
CA SER A 144 -25.90 -19.12 4.09
C SER A 144 -24.97 -18.12 3.42
N ASP A 145 -25.55 -17.10 2.78
CA ASP A 145 -24.77 -16.00 2.21
C ASP A 145 -24.06 -15.18 3.29
N PHE A 146 -24.67 -15.08 4.48
CA PHE A 146 -24.05 -14.45 5.66
C PHE A 146 -22.71 -15.12 6.04
N GLU A 147 -22.69 -16.44 6.18
CA GLU A 147 -21.47 -17.19 6.53
C GLU A 147 -20.42 -17.08 5.42
N LYS A 148 -20.84 -17.15 4.14
CA LYS A 148 -19.92 -16.95 3.01
C LYS A 148 -19.24 -15.60 3.05
N ASP A 149 -19.99 -14.55 3.39
CA ASP A 149 -19.47 -13.19 3.52
C ASP A 149 -18.59 -13.02 4.75
N LEU A 150 -18.91 -13.69 5.86
CA LEU A 150 -18.08 -13.71 7.05
C LEU A 150 -16.68 -14.27 6.75
N TYR A 151 -16.57 -15.45 6.13
CA TYR A 151 -15.26 -16.04 5.83
C TYR A 151 -14.49 -15.26 4.77
N LYS A 152 -15.20 -14.64 3.81
CA LYS A 152 -14.59 -13.69 2.87
C LYS A 152 -14.02 -12.48 3.60
N LEU A 153 -14.77 -11.91 4.54
CA LEU A 153 -14.34 -10.78 5.35
C LEU A 153 -13.15 -11.13 6.23
N MET A 154 -13.11 -12.32 6.82
CA MET A 154 -11.98 -12.78 7.63
C MET A 154 -10.67 -12.78 6.82
N ASN A 155 -10.69 -13.26 5.58
CA ASN A 155 -9.54 -13.18 4.68
C ASN A 155 -9.17 -11.72 4.35
N ASN A 156 -10.15 -10.91 3.90
CA ASN A 156 -9.88 -9.53 3.47
C ASN A 156 -9.44 -8.61 4.62
N SER A 157 -9.92 -8.86 5.84
CA SER A 157 -9.61 -8.06 7.03
C SER A 157 -8.15 -8.14 7.41
N VAL A 158 -7.48 -9.27 7.18
CA VAL A 158 -6.04 -9.41 7.43
C VAL A 158 -5.27 -8.41 6.57
N PHE A 159 -5.52 -8.38 5.26
CA PHE A 159 -4.88 -7.42 4.36
C PHE A 159 -5.13 -5.97 4.81
N GLY A 160 -6.39 -5.60 5.07
CA GLY A 160 -6.74 -4.26 5.54
C GLY A 160 -6.03 -3.89 6.85
N LYS A 161 -5.85 -4.87 7.75
CA LYS A 161 -5.14 -4.66 9.01
C LYS A 161 -3.65 -4.45 8.83
N THR A 162 -3.00 -5.18 7.93
CA THR A 162 -1.56 -5.01 7.64
C THR A 162 -1.25 -3.63 7.06
N MET A 163 -2.17 -3.05 6.28
CA MET A 163 -2.05 -1.73 5.65
C MET A 163 -2.60 -0.58 6.51
N GLU A 164 -2.95 -0.84 7.77
CA GLU A 164 -3.53 0.18 8.64
C GLU A 164 -2.54 1.33 8.92
N ASN A 165 -2.89 2.54 8.49
CA ASN A 165 -2.09 3.73 8.79
C ASN A 165 -2.37 4.26 10.20
N LEU A 166 -1.54 3.84 11.15
CA LEU A 166 -1.64 4.25 12.55
C LEU A 166 -1.49 5.77 12.75
N ARG A 167 -0.81 6.50 11.84
CA ARG A 167 -0.60 7.96 11.96
C ARG A 167 -1.89 8.75 11.77
N LYS A 168 -2.90 8.17 11.11
CA LYS A 168 -4.23 8.77 10.94
C LYS A 168 -5.15 8.57 12.15
N ARG A 169 -4.73 7.79 13.16
CA ARG A 169 -5.55 7.55 14.35
C ARG A 169 -5.62 8.81 15.20
N VAL A 170 -6.83 9.11 15.69
CA VAL A 170 -7.11 10.21 16.60
C VAL A 170 -7.65 9.68 17.92
N ASN A 171 -7.38 10.38 19.01
CA ASN A 171 -8.06 10.17 20.27
C ASN A 171 -9.32 11.03 20.26
N VAL A 172 -10.49 10.43 20.44
CA VAL A 172 -11.73 11.19 20.63
C VAL A 172 -12.08 11.19 22.10
N LYS A 173 -12.35 12.36 22.66
CA LYS A 173 -12.83 12.55 24.02
C LYS A 173 -14.23 13.15 23.98
N LEU A 174 -15.20 12.41 24.50
CA LEU A 174 -16.55 12.92 24.69
C LEU A 174 -16.62 13.70 26.00
N VAL A 175 -17.20 14.89 25.93
CA VAL A 175 -17.34 15.81 27.06
C VAL A 175 -18.77 16.31 27.08
N ARG A 176 -19.39 16.30 28.27
CA ARG A 176 -20.73 16.84 28.48
C ARG A 176 -20.69 18.29 28.96
N SER A 177 -21.78 19.03 28.78
CA SER A 177 -21.88 20.44 29.13
C SER A 177 -21.52 20.77 30.58
N HIS A 178 -21.87 19.90 31.54
CA HIS A 178 -21.52 20.08 32.95
C HIS A 178 -20.05 19.76 33.28
N GLU A 179 -19.27 19.21 32.35
CA GLU A 179 -17.85 18.88 32.55
C GLU A 179 -16.92 20.03 32.10
N GLU A 180 -17.20 21.26 32.51
CA GLU A 180 -16.48 22.46 32.05
C GLU A 180 -14.96 22.41 32.29
N ASP A 181 -14.52 21.97 33.48
CA ASP A 181 -13.08 21.91 33.80
C ASP A 181 -12.33 20.93 32.90
N LYS A 182 -12.98 19.81 32.59
CA LYS A 182 -12.46 18.79 31.67
C LYS A 182 -12.39 19.34 30.25
N LEU A 183 -13.41 20.08 29.80
CA LEU A 183 -13.43 20.76 28.50
C LEU A 183 -12.26 21.74 28.39
N ARG A 184 -12.12 22.65 29.36
CA ARG A 184 -11.04 23.65 29.40
C ARG A 184 -9.66 23.00 29.38
N ARG A 185 -9.45 21.96 30.20
CA ARG A 185 -8.19 21.19 30.24
C ARG A 185 -7.88 20.52 28.90
N LEU A 186 -8.88 19.95 28.23
CA LEU A 186 -8.68 19.26 26.95
C LEU A 186 -8.41 20.24 25.82
N ILE A 187 -9.09 21.38 25.76
CA ILE A 187 -8.85 22.42 24.74
C ILE A 187 -7.46 23.05 24.94
N ALA A 188 -7.03 23.27 26.17
CA ALA A 188 -5.70 23.82 26.48
C ALA A 188 -4.56 22.83 26.18
N SER A 189 -4.85 21.55 25.93
CA SER A 189 -3.82 20.56 25.60
C SER A 189 -3.23 20.82 24.22
N PRO A 190 -1.90 20.76 24.04
CA PRO A 190 -1.26 20.88 22.72
C PRO A 190 -1.68 19.79 21.72
N SER A 191 -2.27 18.69 22.22
CA SER A 191 -2.80 17.62 21.37
C SER A 191 -4.20 17.92 20.84
N PHE A 192 -4.87 18.99 21.28
CA PHE A 192 -6.19 19.35 20.76
C PHE A 192 -6.10 19.69 19.27
N ALA A 193 -6.98 19.07 18.47
CA ALA A 193 -7.02 19.26 17.03
C ALA A 193 -8.27 20.06 16.61
N ARG A 194 -9.45 19.59 17.04
CA ARG A 194 -10.74 20.21 16.73
C ARG A 194 -11.83 19.69 17.65
N ALA A 195 -12.96 20.40 17.69
CA ALA A 195 -14.17 19.97 18.36
C ALA A 195 -15.29 19.73 17.34
N ASN A 196 -16.07 18.67 17.56
CA ASN A 196 -17.33 18.41 16.90
C ASN A 196 -18.43 18.46 17.96
N ILE A 197 -19.27 19.49 17.92
CA ILE A 197 -20.40 19.65 18.86
C ILE A 197 -21.58 18.89 18.27
N PHE A 198 -22.18 17.98 19.05
CA PHE A 198 -23.35 17.24 18.62
C PHE A 198 -24.64 17.96 19.02
N ASP A 199 -24.69 18.45 20.25
CA ASP A 199 -25.79 19.23 20.81
C ASP A 199 -25.29 20.09 21.99
N ASP A 200 -26.22 20.81 22.64
CA ASP A 200 -25.93 21.70 23.79
C ASP A 200 -25.35 20.95 25.00
N GLY A 201 -25.51 19.63 25.05
CA GLY A 201 -25.09 18.77 26.15
C GLY A 201 -23.84 17.93 25.87
N LEU A 202 -23.40 17.79 24.61
CA LEU A 202 -22.37 16.83 24.22
C LEU A 202 -21.47 17.33 23.07
N ALA A 203 -20.16 17.24 23.28
CA ALA A 203 -19.15 17.49 22.26
C ALA A 203 -18.09 16.36 22.20
N ALA A 204 -17.60 16.09 21.00
CA ALA A 204 -16.42 15.28 20.74
C ALA A 204 -15.20 16.16 20.46
N LEU A 205 -14.18 16.06 21.32
CA LEU A 205 -12.88 16.69 21.10
C LEU A 205 -11.95 15.67 20.43
N HIS A 206 -11.50 16.01 19.24
CA HIS A 206 -10.48 15.26 18.51
C HIS A 206 -9.10 15.71 18.99
N MET A 207 -8.31 14.74 19.45
CA MET A 207 -6.96 14.95 19.95
C MET A 207 -5.97 14.14 19.09
N HIS A 208 -4.85 14.76 18.73
CA HIS A 208 -3.71 14.09 18.14
C HIS A 208 -3.12 13.05 19.11
N LYS A 209 -2.57 11.97 18.55
CA LYS A 209 -1.78 10.99 19.30
C LYS A 209 -0.38 11.56 19.54
N SER A 210 -0.01 11.81 20.79
CA SER A 210 1.33 12.31 21.15
C SER A 210 2.43 11.25 21.04
N ARG A 211 2.06 9.97 21.11
CA ARG A 211 2.96 8.83 20.94
C ARG A 211 2.32 7.81 20.03
N LEU A 212 3.12 7.23 19.15
CA LEU A 212 2.67 6.23 18.18
C LEU A 212 3.65 5.06 18.15
N THR A 213 3.14 3.87 18.40
CA THR A 213 3.89 2.62 18.21
C THR A 213 3.59 2.07 16.83
N LEU A 214 4.60 1.92 15.97
CA LEU A 214 4.45 1.34 14.64
C LEU A 214 4.47 -0.19 14.72
N ASN A 215 3.32 -0.78 15.04
CA ASN A 215 3.15 -2.23 15.21
C ASN A 215 2.22 -2.87 14.17
N ARG A 216 2.20 -2.31 12.96
CA ARG A 216 1.50 -2.93 11.82
C ARG A 216 2.55 -3.45 10.85
N PRO A 217 2.43 -4.71 10.42
CA PRO A 217 3.38 -5.30 9.47
C PRO A 217 3.05 -4.82 8.05
N ILE A 218 3.31 -3.53 7.77
CA ILE A 218 2.99 -2.89 6.49
C ILE A 218 3.72 -3.58 5.33
N TYR A 219 4.90 -4.14 5.59
CA TYR A 219 5.66 -4.93 4.62
C TYR A 219 4.87 -6.15 4.11
N VAL A 220 4.07 -6.81 4.96
CA VAL A 220 3.19 -7.91 4.52
C VAL A 220 2.11 -7.39 3.59
N GLY A 221 1.48 -6.27 3.95
CA GLY A 221 0.45 -5.64 3.12
C GLY A 221 0.98 -5.21 1.75
N MET A 222 2.18 -4.63 1.70
CA MET A 222 2.88 -4.32 0.44
C MET A 222 3.10 -5.59 -0.38
N SER A 223 3.68 -6.64 0.21
CA SER A 223 3.95 -7.90 -0.50
C SER A 223 2.67 -8.56 -1.01
N ILE A 224 1.59 -8.58 -0.23
CA ILE A 224 0.29 -9.11 -0.69
C ILE A 224 -0.21 -8.37 -1.92
N LEU A 225 -0.14 -7.03 -1.92
CA LEU A 225 -0.60 -6.18 -3.02
C LEU A 225 0.27 -6.35 -4.28
N ASP A 226 1.56 -6.61 -4.13
CA ASP A 226 2.45 -6.87 -5.25
C ASP A 226 2.29 -8.28 -5.81
N LEU A 227 2.19 -9.29 -4.94
CA LEU A 227 1.97 -10.67 -5.33
C LEU A 227 0.60 -10.87 -6.00
N SER A 228 -0.43 -10.09 -5.64
CA SER A 228 -1.74 -10.18 -6.28
C SER A 228 -1.73 -9.77 -7.75
N LYS A 229 -0.67 -9.12 -8.26
CA LYS A 229 -0.53 -8.75 -9.67
C LYS A 229 -0.03 -9.91 -10.55
N HIS A 230 0.48 -10.97 -9.92
CA HIS A 230 0.97 -12.18 -10.59
C HIS A 230 -0.13 -13.26 -10.73
N LEU A 231 -1.25 -13.12 -9.99
CA LEU A 231 -2.30 -14.13 -9.87
C LEU A 231 -3.46 -13.87 -10.84
#